data_AF-A0AAV6HBE6-F1
#
_entry.id   AF-A0AAV6HBE6-F1
#
_cell.length_a   1.000
_cell.length_b   1.000
_cell.length_c   1.000
_cell.angle_alpha   90.00
_cell.angle_beta   90.00
_cell.angle_gamma   90.00
#
_symmetry.space_group_name_H-M   'P 1'
#
loop_
_entity.id
_entity.type
_entity.pdbx_description
1 polymer ?
#
loop_
_entity_poly.entity_id
_entity_poly.type
_entity_poly.pdbx_seq_one_letter_code
_entity_poly.pdbx_strand_id
1 'polypeptide(L)'
;MGQQHKASSHKTTFRQTTVKKSKKMTAKKVQVRRVVSKDGHNNVKIENVEGMVKLYLHDIWTTVVDMKWRYKLTLFASTFVMTWFIFGVLFYLIGMTNGDFDSELPSNHTPCVMNVETLTGAYLFSLESQATIGYGFRYISEECPLAIFTLVAQLVITGLAEIFVTGALLAKLARPKKRAETIKFSQSAVVCKHEGKLCLMVRVANLRKSLLIQCNLTGKLLFPYVTHEGEKTQIQQSNVDFQLDSSGECPFLSLPLTFYHVLDETSPLAGLSAENLQTRDFELLVTLNATMESTAATCQSRTSYVPQEIMWGYEFKPVLFTTPRGRYVADFNFFDKMKPCNDSTLLSNHTEKLQLEEEYRRE
;
A
#
# COMPACT_ATOMS: atom_id res chain seq x y z
N MET A 1 -29.67 73.79 39.34
CA MET A 1 -28.27 73.95 39.79
C MET A 1 -27.82 72.64 40.40
N GLY A 2 -26.65 72.16 40.00
CA GLY A 2 -26.31 70.73 39.96
C GLY A 2 -26.20 70.01 41.30
N GLN A 3 -26.33 68.69 41.23
CA GLN A 3 -25.81 67.77 42.22
C GLN A 3 -25.43 66.45 41.52
N GLN A 4 -24.13 66.16 41.55
CA GLN A 4 -23.55 64.85 41.29
C GLN A 4 -24.04 63.87 42.36
N HIS A 5 -24.54 62.70 41.95
CA HIS A 5 -24.66 61.55 42.84
C HIS A 5 -23.81 60.39 42.35
N LYS A 6 -23.03 59.87 43.30
CA LYS A 6 -22.06 58.79 43.22
C LYS A 6 -22.65 57.47 42.71
N ALA A 7 -21.79 56.77 41.98
CA ALA A 7 -21.96 55.41 41.49
C ALA A 7 -22.07 54.36 42.61
N SER A 8 -22.86 53.32 42.34
CA SER A 8 -22.64 51.97 42.87
C SER A 8 -22.90 50.95 41.75
N SER A 9 -22.05 49.94 41.72
CA SER A 9 -21.76 49.04 40.60
C SER A 9 -22.72 47.86 40.54
N HIS A 10 -23.30 47.60 39.36
CA HIS A 10 -23.81 46.28 38.99
C HIS A 10 -23.16 45.82 37.67
N LYS A 11 -22.45 44.69 37.73
CA LYS A 11 -21.89 43.97 36.58
C LYS A 11 -23.03 43.41 35.72
N THR A 12 -22.97 43.64 34.41
CA THR A 12 -23.80 42.90 33.44
C THR A 12 -22.91 42.34 32.33
N THR A 13 -23.04 41.03 32.17
CA THR A 13 -22.30 40.09 31.34
C THR A 13 -22.44 40.40 29.85
N PHE A 14 -21.31 40.53 29.14
CA PHE A 14 -21.25 40.64 27.68
C PHE A 14 -21.54 39.28 27.05
N ARG A 15 -22.65 39.14 26.31
CA ARG A 15 -23.00 37.95 25.54
C ARG A 15 -22.67 38.21 24.08
N GLN A 16 -21.54 37.68 23.59
CA GLN A 16 -21.13 37.78 22.18
C GLN A 16 -22.07 36.95 21.29
N THR A 17 -22.73 37.63 20.36
CA THR A 17 -23.53 37.04 19.28
C THR A 17 -22.62 36.42 18.23
N THR A 18 -22.64 35.09 18.10
CA THR A 18 -21.87 34.37 17.09
C THR A 18 -22.68 34.27 15.79
N VAL A 19 -22.22 34.92 14.73
CA VAL A 19 -22.76 34.86 13.38
C VAL A 19 -22.57 33.44 12.83
N LYS A 20 -23.68 32.72 12.60
CA LYS A 20 -23.68 31.37 11.98
C LYS A 20 -23.28 31.47 10.51
N LYS A 21 -22.07 31.03 10.18
CA LYS A 21 -21.65 30.75 8.79
C LYS A 21 -22.48 29.60 8.22
N SER A 22 -23.18 29.87 7.12
CA SER A 22 -23.88 28.90 6.30
C SER A 22 -22.92 27.82 5.79
N LYS A 23 -23.14 26.56 6.20
CA LYS A 23 -22.43 25.40 5.65
C LYS A 23 -23.00 25.10 4.27
N LYS A 24 -22.20 25.34 3.22
CA LYS A 24 -22.45 24.76 1.89
C LYS A 24 -22.60 23.25 2.04
N MET A 25 -23.77 22.72 1.68
CA MET A 25 -23.97 21.29 1.49
C MET A 25 -23.05 20.83 0.36
N THR A 26 -21.93 20.19 0.72
CA THR A 26 -21.19 19.35 -0.21
C THR A 26 -22.12 18.23 -0.66
N ALA A 27 -22.39 18.16 -1.96
CA ALA A 27 -23.11 17.07 -2.59
C ALA A 27 -22.56 15.74 -2.04
N LYS A 28 -23.45 14.96 -1.41
CA LYS A 28 -23.13 13.67 -0.82
C LYS A 28 -22.71 12.77 -1.99
N LYS A 29 -21.40 12.62 -2.22
CA LYS A 29 -20.84 11.75 -3.25
C LYS A 29 -21.46 10.37 -3.02
N VAL A 30 -22.30 9.91 -3.94
CA VAL A 30 -22.93 8.58 -3.85
C VAL A 30 -21.77 7.59 -3.77
N GLN A 31 -21.59 6.98 -2.60
CA GLN A 31 -20.45 6.11 -2.34
C GLN A 31 -20.80 4.76 -2.95
N VAL A 32 -20.50 4.60 -4.25
CA VAL A 32 -20.64 3.33 -4.96
C VAL A 32 -19.82 2.29 -4.21
N ARG A 33 -20.48 1.23 -3.74
CA ARG A 33 -19.83 0.10 -3.06
C ARG A 33 -18.86 -0.54 -4.06
N ARG A 34 -17.58 -0.59 -3.70
CA ARG A 34 -16.52 -1.18 -4.53
C ARG A 34 -15.63 -2.10 -3.70
N VAL A 35 -15.28 -3.26 -4.27
CA VAL A 35 -14.42 -4.29 -3.71
C VAL A 35 -12.97 -3.83 -3.71
N VAL A 36 -12.55 -3.13 -4.78
CA VAL A 36 -11.20 -2.59 -4.92
C VAL A 36 -11.29 -1.09 -5.15
N SER A 37 -10.43 -0.32 -4.49
CA SER A 37 -10.32 1.13 -4.68
C SER A 37 -9.52 1.44 -5.95
N LYS A 38 -9.64 2.67 -6.48
CA LYS A 38 -8.84 3.11 -7.65
C LYS A 38 -7.35 2.95 -7.47
N ASP A 39 -6.87 3.12 -6.23
CA ASP A 39 -5.47 2.96 -5.84
C ASP A 39 -5.04 1.48 -5.63
N GLY A 40 -5.94 0.52 -5.90
CA GLY A 40 -5.65 -0.93 -5.80
C GLY A 40 -5.76 -1.52 -4.40
N HIS A 41 -6.25 -0.75 -3.42
CA HIS A 41 -6.56 -1.21 -2.07
C HIS A 41 -7.85 -2.04 -2.02
N ASN A 42 -7.82 -3.16 -1.31
CA ASN A 42 -8.99 -4.02 -1.12
C ASN A 42 -9.87 -3.45 0.00
N ASN A 43 -11.17 -3.30 -0.26
CA ASN A 43 -12.18 -2.80 0.69
C ASN A 43 -12.96 -3.94 1.37
N VAL A 44 -12.39 -5.14 1.40
CA VAL A 44 -13.00 -6.32 2.03
C VAL A 44 -12.44 -6.48 3.43
N LYS A 45 -13.32 -6.54 4.42
CA LYS A 45 -12.97 -6.86 5.80
C LYS A 45 -13.24 -8.34 6.03
N ILE A 46 -12.22 -9.08 6.47
CA ILE A 46 -12.34 -10.47 6.88
C ILE A 46 -12.64 -10.47 8.38
N GLU A 47 -13.76 -11.07 8.78
CA GLU A 47 -14.20 -11.18 10.17
C GLU A 47 -14.39 -12.64 10.56
N ASN A 48 -14.34 -12.95 11.86
CA ASN A 48 -14.64 -14.27 12.43
C ASN A 48 -13.81 -15.45 11.88
N VAL A 49 -12.52 -15.25 11.65
CA VAL A 49 -11.61 -16.36 11.34
C VAL A 49 -11.07 -16.93 12.66
N GLU A 50 -11.60 -18.08 13.05
CA GLU A 50 -11.14 -18.81 14.23
C GLU A 50 -9.65 -19.16 14.11
N GLY A 51 -8.88 -18.93 15.18
CA GLY A 51 -7.45 -19.29 15.20
C GLY A 51 -6.53 -18.39 14.36
N MET A 52 -6.97 -17.20 13.91
CA MET A 52 -6.13 -16.22 13.20
C MET A 52 -4.76 -16.00 13.84
N VAL A 53 -4.73 -15.82 15.16
CA VAL A 53 -3.48 -15.57 15.90
C VAL A 53 -2.53 -16.77 15.78
N LYS A 54 -3.06 -18.00 15.84
CA LYS A 54 -2.27 -19.22 15.67
C LYS A 54 -1.70 -19.34 14.26
N LEU A 55 -2.47 -18.97 13.23
CA LEU A 55 -2.01 -18.95 11.84
C LEU A 55 -0.87 -17.92 11.65
N TYR A 56 -1.01 -16.70 12.16
CA TYR A 56 0.04 -15.68 12.10
C TYR A 56 1.30 -16.07 12.90
N LEU A 57 1.14 -16.74 14.04
CA LEU A 57 2.28 -17.23 14.84
C LEU A 57 2.94 -18.47 14.25
N HIS A 58 2.26 -19.26 13.43
CA HIS A 58 2.90 -20.35 12.70
C HIS A 58 3.74 -19.80 11.53
N ASP A 59 3.32 -18.69 10.94
CA ASP A 59 4.05 -17.99 9.88
C ASP A 59 4.65 -16.65 10.37
N ILE A 60 5.55 -16.77 11.36
CA ILE A 60 6.25 -15.62 11.95
C ILE A 60 7.06 -14.86 10.90
N TRP A 61 7.67 -15.55 9.94
CA TRP A 61 8.46 -14.91 8.90
C TRP A 61 7.63 -13.96 8.05
N THR A 62 6.52 -14.40 7.45
CA THR A 62 5.70 -13.51 6.63
C THR A 62 5.09 -12.40 7.48
N THR A 63 4.66 -12.71 8.71
CA THR A 63 4.11 -11.73 9.65
C THR A 63 5.10 -10.60 9.93
N VAL A 64 6.35 -10.92 10.31
CA VAL A 64 7.40 -9.93 10.56
C VAL A 64 7.77 -9.16 9.29
N VAL A 65 7.78 -9.82 8.13
CA VAL A 65 8.05 -9.15 6.86
C VAL A 65 6.94 -8.14 6.51
N ASP A 66 5.67 -8.48 6.74
CA ASP A 66 4.50 -7.68 6.38
C ASP A 66 4.11 -6.59 7.38
N MET A 67 4.60 -6.65 8.62
CA MET A 67 4.45 -5.58 9.62
C MET A 67 4.75 -4.17 9.06
N LYS A 68 3.99 -3.17 9.52
CA LYS A 68 4.23 -1.76 9.14
C LYS A 68 5.63 -1.33 9.59
N TRP A 69 6.23 -0.38 8.87
CA TRP A 69 7.57 0.14 9.15
C TRP A 69 7.77 0.58 10.61
N ARG A 70 6.78 1.27 11.20
CA ARG A 70 6.86 1.70 12.62
C ARG A 70 7.05 0.52 13.57
N TYR A 71 6.25 -0.54 13.42
CA TYR A 71 6.36 -1.72 14.27
C TYR A 71 7.63 -2.53 13.97
N LYS A 72 8.07 -2.58 12.71
CA LYS A 72 9.32 -3.25 12.33
C LYS A 72 10.55 -2.58 12.94
N LEU A 73 10.65 -1.26 12.85
CA LEU A 73 11.76 -0.50 13.44
C LEU A 73 11.73 -0.58 14.97
N THR A 74 10.53 -0.55 15.57
CA THR A 74 10.37 -0.74 17.02
C THR A 74 10.78 -2.15 17.45
N LEU A 75 10.37 -3.18 16.71
CA LEU A 75 10.77 -4.57 16.95
C LEU A 75 12.29 -4.73 16.83
N PHE A 76 12.89 -4.17 15.77
CA PHE A 76 14.35 -4.17 15.57
C PHE A 76 15.07 -3.57 16.78
N ALA A 77 14.76 -2.32 17.14
CA ALA A 77 15.39 -1.65 18.28
C ALA A 77 15.14 -2.37 19.61
N SER A 78 13.92 -2.87 19.82
CA SER A 78 13.56 -3.61 21.02
C SER A 78 14.35 -4.92 21.15
N THR A 79 14.61 -5.65 20.06
CA THR A 79 15.40 -6.89 20.14
C THR A 79 16.80 -6.62 20.66
N PHE A 80 17.50 -5.60 20.14
CA PHE A 80 18.84 -5.23 20.61
C PHE A 80 18.85 -4.81 22.08
N VAL A 81 17.97 -3.89 22.47
CA VAL A 81 17.92 -3.40 23.86
C VAL A 81 17.58 -4.54 24.84
N MET A 82 16.65 -5.42 24.46
CA MET A 82 16.27 -6.56 25.30
C MET A 82 17.37 -7.60 25.41
N THR A 83 18.10 -7.93 24.34
CA THR A 83 19.21 -8.90 24.43
C THR A 83 20.37 -8.35 25.24
N TRP A 84 20.75 -7.07 25.06
CA TRP A 84 21.77 -6.43 25.89
C TRP A 84 21.39 -6.43 27.37
N PHE A 85 20.11 -6.19 27.66
CA PHE A 85 19.63 -6.22 29.04
C PHE A 85 19.62 -7.64 29.63
N ILE A 86 19.11 -8.64 28.91
CA ILE A 86 19.05 -10.03 29.38
C ILE A 86 20.46 -10.56 29.67
N PHE A 87 21.40 -10.40 28.74
CA PHE A 87 22.78 -10.85 28.95
C PHE A 87 23.52 -9.98 29.98
N GLY A 88 23.25 -8.69 30.06
CA GLY A 88 23.75 -7.83 31.13
C GLY A 88 23.31 -8.31 32.52
N VAL A 89 22.04 -8.72 32.68
CA VAL A 89 21.55 -9.34 33.90
C VAL A 89 22.23 -10.67 34.17
N LEU A 90 22.45 -11.51 33.15
CA LEU A 90 23.17 -12.78 33.33
C LEU A 90 24.62 -12.56 33.81
N PHE A 91 25.38 -11.64 33.22
CA PHE A 91 26.72 -11.31 33.69
C PHE A 91 26.73 -10.71 35.10
N TYR A 92 25.74 -9.87 35.42
CA TYR A 92 25.58 -9.33 36.77
C TYR A 92 25.30 -10.44 37.79
N LEU A 93 24.42 -11.40 37.46
CA LEU A 93 24.15 -12.55 38.32
C LEU A 93 25.39 -13.44 38.49
N ILE A 94 26.18 -13.64 37.43
CA ILE A 94 27.44 -14.40 37.52
C ILE A 94 28.40 -13.72 38.49
N GLY A 95 28.60 -12.40 38.36
CA GLY A 95 29.43 -11.64 39.31
C GLY A 95 28.91 -11.73 40.75
N MET A 96 27.58 -11.71 40.93
CA MET A 96 26.95 -11.84 42.25
C MET A 96 27.16 -13.23 42.86
N THR A 97 27.08 -14.29 42.04
CA THR A 97 27.37 -15.65 42.51
C THR A 97 28.85 -15.88 42.81
N ASN A 98 29.74 -15.12 42.16
CA ASN A 98 31.18 -15.17 42.39
C ASN A 98 31.62 -14.34 43.61
N GLY A 99 30.76 -13.46 44.14
CA GLY A 99 31.11 -12.53 45.22
C GLY A 99 31.85 -11.27 44.74
N ASP A 100 31.77 -10.94 43.44
CA ASP A 100 32.49 -9.80 42.83
C ASP A 100 32.06 -8.43 43.40
N PHE A 101 30.91 -8.38 44.08
CA PHE A 101 30.31 -7.15 44.64
C PHE A 101 30.40 -7.07 46.17
N ASP A 102 31.04 -8.04 46.83
CA ASP A 102 31.12 -8.08 48.28
C ASP A 102 32.06 -6.99 48.82
N SER A 103 31.70 -6.34 49.93
CA SER A 103 32.47 -5.23 50.51
C SER A 103 33.82 -5.64 51.08
N GLU A 104 34.04 -6.94 51.35
CA GLU A 104 35.30 -7.51 51.82
C GLU A 104 35.81 -8.54 50.81
N LEU A 105 36.36 -8.08 49.69
CA LEU A 105 37.00 -8.97 48.73
C LEU A 105 38.34 -9.49 49.29
N PRO A 106 38.58 -10.81 49.30
CA PRO A 106 39.89 -11.34 49.64
C PRO A 106 40.93 -10.82 48.64
N SER A 107 42.17 -10.59 49.09
CA SER A 107 43.25 -10.00 48.27
C SER A 107 43.63 -10.81 47.02
N ASN A 108 43.18 -12.07 46.93
CA ASN A 108 43.37 -12.94 45.76
C ASN A 108 42.09 -13.09 44.91
N HIS A 109 41.06 -12.28 45.15
CA HIS A 109 39.82 -12.35 44.37
C HIS A 109 40.00 -11.70 43.01
N THR A 110 39.74 -12.48 41.97
CA THR A 110 39.70 -12.02 40.58
C THR A 110 38.25 -11.97 40.12
N PRO A 111 37.71 -10.78 39.79
CA PRO A 111 36.36 -10.66 39.26
C PRO A 111 36.17 -11.48 37.99
N CYS A 112 34.96 -12.03 37.77
CA CYS A 112 34.65 -12.72 36.52
C CYS A 112 34.65 -11.77 35.32
N VAL A 113 34.18 -10.54 35.53
CA VAL A 113 34.24 -9.46 34.55
C VAL A 113 34.86 -8.24 35.20
N MET A 114 36.00 -7.80 34.66
CA MET A 114 36.75 -6.67 35.20
C MET A 114 35.98 -5.36 35.00
N ASN A 115 36.05 -4.47 36.00
CA ASN A 115 35.43 -3.14 35.99
C ASN A 115 33.90 -3.15 35.81
N VAL A 116 33.24 -4.19 36.33
CA VAL A 116 31.78 -4.29 36.44
C VAL A 116 31.40 -4.29 37.91
N GLU A 117 31.00 -3.11 38.42
CA GLU A 117 30.59 -2.93 39.82
C GLU A 117 29.07 -2.74 39.97
N THR A 118 28.37 -2.48 38.87
CA THR A 118 26.93 -2.18 38.86
C THR A 118 26.22 -2.90 37.72
N LEU A 119 24.90 -3.04 37.83
CA LEU A 119 24.07 -3.57 36.75
C LEU A 119 24.24 -2.76 35.45
N THR A 120 24.43 -1.44 35.55
CA THR A 120 24.73 -0.59 34.39
C THR A 120 26.08 -0.95 33.76
N GLY A 121 27.09 -1.24 34.57
CA GLY A 121 28.38 -1.75 34.09
C GLY A 121 28.24 -3.09 33.35
N ALA A 122 27.43 -4.01 33.87
CA ALA A 122 27.17 -5.30 33.24
C ALA A 122 26.37 -5.17 31.92
N TYR A 123 25.41 -4.25 31.88
CA TYR A 123 24.69 -3.89 30.66
C TYR A 123 25.64 -3.33 29.58
N LEU A 124 26.52 -2.41 29.95
CA LEU A 124 27.53 -1.86 29.03
C LEU A 124 28.47 -2.95 28.53
N PHE A 125 28.94 -3.85 29.40
CA PHE A 125 29.75 -4.99 28.98
C PHE A 125 29.01 -5.91 27.99
N SER A 126 27.75 -6.23 28.25
CA SER A 126 26.93 -7.04 27.35
C SER A 126 26.73 -6.36 25.99
N LEU A 127 26.48 -5.05 25.97
CA LEU A 127 26.39 -4.25 24.75
C LEU A 127 27.72 -4.25 23.98
N GLU A 128 28.84 -3.97 24.65
CA GLU A 128 30.18 -3.91 24.06
C GLU A 128 30.57 -5.24 23.42
N SER A 129 30.19 -6.35 24.07
CA SER A 129 30.46 -7.71 23.63
C SER A 129 29.55 -8.12 22.47
N GLN A 130 28.23 -7.87 22.55
CA GLN A 130 27.28 -8.22 21.48
C GLN A 130 27.52 -7.42 20.21
N ALA A 131 27.74 -6.10 20.34
CA ALA A 131 28.00 -5.22 19.20
C ALA A 131 29.45 -5.33 18.68
N THR A 132 30.25 -6.21 19.29
CA THR A 132 31.67 -6.43 19.00
C THR A 132 32.50 -5.14 18.95
N ILE A 133 32.15 -4.16 19.79
CA ILE A 133 32.88 -2.90 19.94
C ILE A 133 34.11 -3.13 20.81
N GLY A 134 33.92 -3.80 21.95
CA GLY A 134 34.98 -4.19 22.87
C GLY A 134 35.97 -3.08 23.21
N TYR A 135 35.53 -2.03 23.92
CA TYR A 135 36.42 -0.90 24.27
C TYR A 135 37.65 -1.32 25.09
N GLY A 136 37.62 -2.52 25.71
CA GLY A 136 38.74 -3.11 26.45
C GLY A 136 38.83 -2.65 27.90
N PHE A 137 38.01 -1.67 28.32
CA PHE A 137 37.88 -1.29 29.73
C PHE A 137 37.21 -2.38 30.56
N ARG A 138 36.24 -3.11 29.99
CA ARG A 138 35.57 -4.25 30.60
C ARG A 138 35.92 -5.51 29.81
N TYR A 139 36.45 -6.52 30.49
CA TYR A 139 36.87 -7.78 29.87
C TYR A 139 36.66 -8.95 30.82
N ILE A 140 36.50 -10.15 30.27
CA ILE A 140 36.32 -11.39 31.02
C ILE A 140 37.68 -11.90 31.51
N SER A 141 37.74 -12.37 32.75
CA SER A 141 38.90 -13.07 33.30
C SER A 141 38.85 -14.57 32.97
N GLU A 142 40.01 -15.22 32.99
CA GLU A 142 40.13 -16.66 32.69
C GLU A 142 39.60 -17.56 33.82
N GLU A 143 39.34 -16.98 34.99
CA GLU A 143 39.03 -17.67 36.25
C GLU A 143 37.58 -18.15 36.33
N CYS A 144 36.68 -17.61 35.50
CA CYS A 144 35.26 -17.92 35.50
C CYS A 144 34.79 -18.60 34.19
N PRO A 145 34.83 -19.95 34.09
CA PRO A 145 34.36 -20.69 32.91
C PRO A 145 32.91 -20.39 32.54
N LEU A 146 32.06 -20.10 33.54
CA LEU A 146 30.66 -19.75 33.33
C LEU A 146 30.48 -18.42 32.59
N ALA A 147 31.34 -17.43 32.86
CA ALA A 147 31.34 -16.15 32.16
C ALA A 147 31.76 -16.33 30.70
N ILE A 148 32.80 -17.14 30.44
CA ILE A 148 33.26 -17.49 29.10
C ILE A 148 32.14 -18.19 28.31
N PHE A 149 31.50 -19.21 28.91
CA PHE A 149 30.38 -19.90 28.27
C PHE A 149 29.21 -18.96 27.98
N THR A 150 28.89 -18.05 28.89
CA THR A 150 27.82 -17.06 28.72
C THR A 150 28.14 -16.09 27.57
N LEU A 151 29.39 -15.66 27.43
CA LEU A 151 29.84 -14.85 26.29
C LEU A 151 29.68 -15.60 24.97
N VAL A 152 30.10 -16.87 24.90
CA VAL A 152 29.94 -17.70 23.69
C VAL A 152 28.45 -17.88 23.36
N ALA A 153 27.64 -18.20 24.36
CA ALA A 153 26.19 -18.34 24.20
C ALA A 153 25.54 -17.02 23.75
N GLN A 154 25.97 -15.89 24.30
CA GLN A 154 25.54 -14.56 23.87
C GLN A 154 25.78 -14.38 22.38
N LEU A 155 27.02 -14.52 21.93
CA LEU A 155 27.40 -14.31 20.53
C LEU A 155 26.61 -15.21 19.57
N VAL A 156 26.42 -16.49 19.90
CA VAL A 156 25.68 -17.44 19.05
C VAL A 156 24.19 -17.10 19.00
N ILE A 157 23.54 -16.91 20.15
CA ILE A 157 22.09 -16.68 20.22
C ILE A 157 21.74 -15.32 19.61
N THR A 158 22.47 -14.27 19.95
CA THR A 158 22.19 -12.92 19.45
C THR A 158 22.56 -12.81 17.98
N GLY A 159 23.66 -13.43 17.53
CA GLY A 159 24.03 -13.47 16.11
C GLY A 159 22.94 -14.11 15.24
N LEU A 160 22.39 -15.25 15.67
CA LEU A 160 21.26 -15.89 14.98
C LEU A 160 20.01 -14.99 14.95
N ALA A 161 19.69 -14.34 16.06
CA ALA A 161 18.57 -13.40 16.12
C ALA A 161 18.78 -12.19 15.21
N GLU A 162 19.99 -11.62 15.18
CA GLU A 162 20.35 -10.47 14.34
C GLU A 162 20.28 -10.79 12.86
N ILE A 163 20.73 -11.98 12.44
CA ILE A 163 20.57 -12.47 11.07
C ILE A 163 19.09 -12.54 10.70
N PHE A 164 18.25 -13.07 11.59
CA PHE A 164 16.80 -13.17 11.34
C PHE A 164 16.15 -11.79 11.17
N VAL A 165 16.38 -10.87 12.11
CA VAL A 165 15.75 -9.54 12.06
C VAL A 165 16.29 -8.72 10.87
N THR A 166 17.59 -8.75 10.61
CA THR A 166 18.22 -8.07 9.47
C THR A 166 17.74 -8.66 8.15
N GLY A 167 17.65 -9.99 8.04
CA GLY A 167 17.07 -10.68 6.89
C GLY A 167 15.62 -10.25 6.64
N ALA A 168 14.80 -10.14 7.68
CA ALA A 168 13.43 -9.67 7.56
C ALA A 168 13.32 -8.18 7.18
N LEU A 169 14.30 -7.36 7.56
CA LEU A 169 14.40 -5.95 7.14
C LEU A 169 14.74 -5.86 5.65
N LEU A 170 15.79 -6.56 5.21
CA LEU A 170 16.22 -6.61 3.80
C LEU A 170 15.12 -7.20 2.90
N ALA A 171 14.45 -8.27 3.33
CA ALA A 171 13.35 -8.86 2.59
C ALA A 171 12.20 -7.86 2.36
N LYS A 172 11.88 -7.01 3.35
CA LYS A 172 10.84 -5.97 3.19
C LYS A 172 11.31 -4.84 2.27
N LEU A 173 12.58 -4.46 2.32
CA LEU A 173 13.16 -3.45 1.42
C LEU A 173 13.16 -3.94 -0.04
N ALA A 174 13.41 -5.22 -0.26
CA ALA A 174 13.40 -5.84 -1.58
C ALA A 174 11.98 -5.99 -2.18
N ARG A 175 10.91 -5.83 -1.38
CA ARG A 175 9.54 -5.98 -1.87
C ARG A 175 9.17 -4.87 -2.87
N PRO A 176 8.57 -5.23 -4.02
CA PRO A 176 8.30 -4.27 -5.09
C PRO A 176 7.02 -3.45 -4.91
N LYS A 177 6.47 -3.36 -3.69
CA LYS A 177 5.19 -2.69 -3.43
C LYS A 177 5.22 -1.22 -3.88
N LYS A 178 6.34 -0.53 -3.68
CA LYS A 178 6.53 0.86 -4.13
C LYS A 178 6.65 1.00 -5.64
N ARG A 179 7.02 -0.06 -6.35
CA ARG A 179 7.04 -0.05 -7.82
C ARG A 179 5.63 -0.07 -8.40
N ALA A 180 4.72 -0.86 -7.82
CA ALA A 180 3.32 -0.91 -8.27
C ALA A 180 2.63 0.46 -8.22
N GLU A 181 2.97 1.30 -7.23
CA GLU A 181 2.49 2.70 -7.10
C GLU A 181 2.97 3.61 -8.26
N THR A 182 4.03 3.23 -9.00
CA THR A 182 4.54 4.00 -10.16
C THR A 182 3.88 3.61 -11.49
N ILE A 183 2.96 2.66 -11.46
CA ILE A 183 2.16 2.24 -12.60
C ILE A 183 0.81 2.96 -12.49
N LYS A 184 0.52 3.83 -13.46
CA LYS A 184 -0.70 4.64 -13.47
C LYS A 184 -1.71 4.05 -14.45
N PHE A 185 -2.93 3.84 -13.98
CA PHE A 185 -4.10 3.55 -14.82
C PHE A 185 -4.87 4.83 -15.12
N SER A 186 -5.58 4.86 -16.25
CA SER A 186 -6.57 5.90 -16.56
C SER A 186 -7.63 5.99 -15.47
N GLN A 187 -8.07 7.20 -15.14
CA GLN A 187 -9.16 7.37 -14.16
C GLN A 187 -10.48 6.74 -14.62
N SER A 188 -10.77 6.85 -15.92
CA SER A 188 -11.95 6.29 -16.58
C SER A 188 -11.55 5.30 -17.66
N ALA A 189 -12.35 4.26 -17.87
CA ALA A 189 -12.27 3.43 -19.05
C ALA A 189 -13.16 4.04 -20.14
N VAL A 190 -12.88 3.78 -21.42
CA VAL A 190 -13.65 4.35 -22.52
C VAL A 190 -14.14 3.26 -23.47
N VAL A 191 -15.33 3.42 -24.03
CA VAL A 191 -15.89 2.49 -25.02
C VAL A 191 -16.06 3.24 -26.34
N CYS A 192 -15.41 2.77 -27.39
CA CYS A 192 -15.54 3.32 -28.75
C CYS A 192 -15.18 2.22 -29.76
N LYS A 193 -15.55 2.45 -31.01
CA LYS A 193 -15.30 1.50 -32.10
C LYS A 193 -13.83 1.60 -32.53
N HIS A 194 -13.12 0.49 -32.52
CA HIS A 194 -11.75 0.37 -32.99
C HIS A 194 -11.67 -0.74 -34.04
N GLU A 195 -11.11 -0.44 -35.21
CA GLU A 195 -11.06 -1.35 -36.37
C GLU A 195 -12.41 -2.04 -36.69
N GLY A 196 -13.50 -1.30 -36.58
CA GLY A 196 -14.84 -1.81 -36.87
C GLY A 196 -15.52 -2.59 -35.74
N LYS A 197 -14.81 -2.89 -34.64
CA LYS A 197 -15.34 -3.63 -33.48
C LYS A 197 -15.54 -2.69 -32.29
N LEU A 198 -16.56 -2.93 -31.47
CA LEU A 198 -16.79 -2.16 -30.26
C LEU A 198 -15.81 -2.64 -29.17
N CYS A 199 -15.00 -1.72 -28.63
CA CYS A 199 -13.94 -2.07 -27.70
C CYS A 199 -14.00 -1.23 -26.42
N LEU A 200 -13.82 -1.90 -25.28
CA LEU A 200 -13.55 -1.25 -23.99
C LEU A 200 -12.04 -1.03 -23.85
N MET A 201 -11.63 0.22 -23.65
CA MET A 201 -10.22 0.63 -23.62
C MET A 201 -9.82 1.15 -22.25
N VAL A 202 -8.66 0.69 -21.79
CA VAL A 202 -8.00 1.12 -20.55
C VAL A 202 -6.57 1.54 -20.85
N ARG A 203 -6.17 2.72 -20.38
CA ARG A 203 -4.82 3.21 -20.58
C ARG A 203 -3.95 2.95 -19.35
N VAL A 204 -2.72 2.51 -19.59
CA VAL A 204 -1.74 2.19 -18.56
C VAL A 204 -0.41 2.85 -18.90
N ALA A 205 0.28 3.41 -17.91
CA ALA A 205 1.60 4.00 -18.08
C ALA A 205 2.55 3.62 -16.95
N ASN A 206 3.82 3.45 -17.31
CA ASN A 206 4.95 3.38 -16.38
C ASN A 206 5.52 4.79 -16.20
N LEU A 207 5.48 5.31 -14.98
CA LEU A 207 5.96 6.66 -14.67
C LEU A 207 7.49 6.74 -14.51
N ARG A 208 8.19 5.59 -14.53
CA ARG A 208 9.64 5.51 -14.32
C ARG A 208 10.35 5.06 -15.59
N LYS A 209 11.61 5.47 -15.74
CA LYS A 209 12.48 5.09 -16.86
C LYS A 209 12.84 3.61 -16.91
N SER A 210 12.95 2.94 -15.75
CA SER A 210 13.23 1.51 -15.69
C SER A 210 12.10 0.72 -16.34
N LEU A 211 12.43 -0.31 -17.10
CA LEU A 211 11.45 -1.06 -17.88
C LEU A 211 10.66 -2.03 -17.01
N LEU A 212 9.51 -2.43 -17.55
CA LEU A 212 8.67 -3.51 -17.05
C LEU A 212 8.62 -4.56 -18.17
N ILE A 213 9.00 -5.79 -17.82
CA ILE A 213 9.10 -6.94 -18.70
C ILE A 213 7.86 -7.82 -18.48
N GLN A 214 7.42 -8.59 -19.47
CA GLN A 214 6.29 -9.52 -19.33
C GLN A 214 5.02 -8.86 -18.77
N CYS A 215 4.69 -7.69 -19.29
CA CYS A 215 3.49 -6.97 -18.90
C CYS A 215 2.24 -7.70 -19.42
N ASN A 216 1.44 -8.26 -18.53
CA ASN A 216 0.15 -8.88 -18.86
C ASN A 216 -0.97 -8.14 -18.13
N LEU A 217 -1.95 -7.66 -18.89
CA LEU A 217 -3.13 -7.00 -18.37
C LEU A 217 -4.31 -7.97 -18.38
N THR A 218 -4.87 -8.26 -17.21
CA THR A 218 -6.04 -9.12 -17.06
C THR A 218 -7.17 -8.40 -16.36
N GLY A 219 -8.40 -8.67 -16.78
CA GLY A 219 -9.62 -8.15 -16.17
C GLY A 219 -10.42 -9.24 -15.47
N LYS A 220 -11.13 -8.84 -14.43
CA LYS A 220 -12.13 -9.64 -13.72
C LYS A 220 -13.40 -8.81 -13.57
N LEU A 221 -14.50 -9.28 -14.16
CA LEU A 221 -15.81 -8.69 -13.96
C LEU A 221 -16.42 -9.26 -12.68
N LEU A 222 -16.74 -8.37 -11.74
CA LEU A 222 -17.41 -8.67 -10.48
C LEU A 222 -18.88 -8.25 -10.58
N PHE A 223 -19.82 -9.17 -10.44
CA PHE A 223 -21.25 -8.87 -10.56
C PHE A 223 -22.10 -9.80 -9.68
N PRO A 224 -23.29 -9.36 -9.25
CA PRO A 224 -24.23 -10.24 -8.55
C PRO A 224 -24.82 -11.26 -9.52
N TYR A 225 -24.88 -12.52 -9.12
CA TYR A 225 -25.41 -13.61 -9.94
C TYR A 225 -26.41 -14.45 -9.16
N VAL A 226 -27.45 -14.91 -9.85
CA VAL A 226 -28.44 -15.85 -9.31
C VAL A 226 -28.46 -17.07 -10.20
N THR A 227 -28.18 -18.24 -9.63
CA THR A 227 -28.19 -19.50 -10.38
C THR A 227 -29.62 -19.90 -10.76
N HIS A 228 -29.76 -20.84 -11.70
CA HIS A 228 -31.07 -21.37 -12.10
C HIS A 228 -31.79 -22.07 -10.93
N GLU A 229 -31.03 -22.61 -9.98
CA GLU A 229 -31.48 -23.23 -8.74
C GLU A 229 -31.88 -22.20 -7.66
N GLY A 230 -31.72 -20.90 -7.93
CA GLY A 230 -32.09 -19.82 -7.03
C GLY A 230 -31.02 -19.43 -6.01
N GLU A 231 -29.80 -19.97 -6.10
CA GLU A 231 -28.68 -19.58 -5.25
C GLU A 231 -28.21 -18.16 -5.63
N LYS A 232 -28.19 -17.25 -4.64
CA LYS A 232 -27.78 -15.86 -4.85
C LYS A 232 -26.34 -15.65 -4.39
N THR A 233 -25.43 -15.46 -5.35
CA THR A 233 -24.04 -15.10 -5.07
C THR A 233 -23.88 -13.59 -5.19
N GLN A 234 -23.38 -12.95 -4.13
CA GLN A 234 -23.20 -11.48 -4.12
C GLN A 234 -22.12 -11.00 -5.10
N ILE A 235 -21.08 -11.82 -5.33
CA ILE A 235 -19.96 -11.49 -6.22
C ILE A 235 -19.54 -12.74 -6.98
N GLN A 236 -19.99 -12.87 -8.22
CA GLN A 236 -19.47 -13.81 -9.21
C GLN A 236 -18.29 -13.16 -9.95
N GLN A 237 -17.32 -13.95 -10.39
CA GLN A 237 -16.17 -13.47 -11.15
C GLN A 237 -16.12 -14.08 -12.54
N SER A 238 -16.00 -13.24 -13.56
CA SER A 238 -15.74 -13.67 -14.95
C SER A 238 -14.47 -13.03 -15.49
N ASN A 239 -13.70 -13.77 -16.29
CA ASN A 239 -12.47 -13.25 -16.90
C ASN A 239 -12.80 -12.27 -18.02
N VAL A 240 -11.99 -11.21 -18.12
CA VAL A 240 -12.03 -10.23 -19.21
C VAL A 240 -10.62 -10.11 -19.75
N ASP A 241 -10.40 -10.59 -20.96
CA ASP A 241 -9.08 -10.60 -21.58
C ASP A 241 -8.83 -9.30 -22.34
N PHE A 242 -7.70 -8.66 -22.05
CA PHE A 242 -7.27 -7.44 -22.73
C PHE A 242 -6.20 -7.76 -23.76
N GLN A 243 -6.34 -7.15 -24.94
CA GLN A 243 -5.43 -7.26 -26.07
C GLN A 243 -4.70 -5.93 -26.29
N LEU A 244 -3.61 -6.01 -27.03
CA LEU A 244 -2.85 -4.87 -27.53
C LEU A 244 -2.65 -5.06 -29.03
N ASP A 245 -2.58 -3.96 -29.79
CA ASP A 245 -2.52 -3.95 -31.26
C ASP A 245 -1.28 -4.71 -31.79
N SER A 246 -0.26 -4.88 -30.96
CA SER A 246 0.96 -5.60 -31.31
C SER A 246 0.85 -7.07 -30.89
N SER A 247 0.90 -7.96 -31.87
CA SER A 247 0.81 -9.43 -31.77
C SER A 247 1.91 -10.14 -30.93
N GLY A 248 2.72 -9.40 -30.18
CA GLY A 248 3.79 -9.95 -29.35
C GLY A 248 3.37 -10.10 -27.89
N GLU A 249 3.66 -11.25 -27.29
CA GLU A 249 3.28 -11.63 -25.91
C GLU A 249 3.80 -10.71 -24.78
N CYS A 250 4.56 -9.65 -25.10
CA CYS A 250 5.15 -8.76 -24.11
C CYS A 250 5.16 -7.29 -24.61
N PRO A 251 4.24 -6.44 -24.15
CA PRO A 251 4.19 -5.06 -24.58
C PRO A 251 5.30 -4.23 -23.93
N PHE A 252 5.95 -3.38 -24.72
CA PHE A 252 7.01 -2.49 -24.27
C PHE A 252 6.43 -1.25 -23.58
N LEU A 253 6.12 -1.36 -22.28
CA LEU A 253 5.50 -0.30 -21.47
C LEU A 253 6.50 0.79 -21.01
N SER A 254 7.25 1.35 -21.96
CA SER A 254 8.06 2.58 -21.73
C SER A 254 7.23 3.85 -21.97
N LEU A 255 6.22 3.75 -22.83
CA LEU A 255 5.26 4.80 -23.16
C LEU A 255 3.87 4.38 -22.65
N PRO A 256 2.94 5.32 -22.45
CA PRO A 256 1.56 4.98 -22.14
C PRO A 256 0.95 4.12 -23.26
N LEU A 257 0.43 2.95 -22.90
CA LEU A 257 -0.23 2.03 -23.83
C LEU A 257 -1.72 1.96 -23.52
N THR A 258 -2.53 1.74 -24.56
CA THR A 258 -3.97 1.56 -24.43
C THR A 258 -4.28 0.10 -24.73
N PHE A 259 -4.81 -0.60 -23.74
CA PHE A 259 -5.26 -1.97 -23.87
C PHE A 259 -6.74 -1.98 -24.18
N TYR A 260 -7.18 -2.88 -25.05
CA TYR A 260 -8.58 -2.98 -25.45
C TYR A 260 -9.13 -4.38 -25.21
N HIS A 261 -10.38 -4.44 -24.83
CA HIS A 261 -11.17 -5.66 -24.75
C HIS A 261 -12.29 -5.55 -25.78
N VAL A 262 -12.33 -6.50 -26.71
CA VAL A 262 -13.38 -6.56 -27.73
C VAL A 262 -14.68 -7.00 -27.07
N LEU A 263 -15.73 -6.20 -27.22
CA LEU A 263 -17.07 -6.52 -26.74
C LEU A 263 -17.79 -7.38 -27.78
N ASP A 264 -17.40 -8.65 -27.86
CA ASP A 264 -18.07 -9.66 -28.68
C ASP A 264 -19.13 -10.44 -27.88
N GLU A 265 -19.78 -11.42 -28.52
CA GLU A 265 -20.80 -12.27 -27.89
C GLU A 265 -20.23 -13.18 -26.79
N THR A 266 -18.92 -13.42 -26.79
CA THR A 266 -18.24 -14.25 -25.78
C THR A 266 -17.79 -13.44 -24.56
N SER A 267 -17.75 -12.12 -24.68
CA SER A 267 -17.42 -11.21 -23.60
C SER A 267 -18.45 -11.30 -22.47
N PRO A 268 -18.03 -11.30 -21.18
CA PRO A 268 -18.97 -11.19 -20.06
C PRO A 268 -19.65 -9.81 -20.01
N LEU A 269 -19.17 -8.85 -20.80
CA LEU A 269 -19.79 -7.55 -21.01
C LEU A 269 -20.68 -7.52 -22.27
N ALA A 270 -21.03 -8.67 -22.84
CA ALA A 270 -21.98 -8.75 -23.96
C ALA A 270 -23.32 -8.07 -23.61
N GLY A 271 -23.93 -7.44 -24.62
CA GLY A 271 -25.18 -6.68 -24.47
C GLY A 271 -25.06 -5.39 -23.64
N LEU A 272 -23.84 -4.92 -23.35
CA LEU A 272 -23.62 -3.59 -22.80
C LEU A 272 -23.99 -2.55 -23.87
N SER A 273 -24.84 -1.60 -23.49
CA SER A 273 -25.24 -0.46 -24.32
C SER A 273 -25.03 0.84 -23.54
N ALA A 274 -25.00 1.97 -24.23
CA ALA A 274 -24.90 3.29 -23.59
C ALA A 274 -25.99 3.50 -22.50
N GLU A 275 -27.19 2.97 -22.76
CA GLU A 275 -28.35 3.11 -21.88
C GLU A 275 -28.25 2.23 -20.63
N ASN A 276 -27.83 0.98 -20.82
CA ASN A 276 -27.75 -0.01 -19.74
C ASN A 276 -26.48 0.14 -18.90
N LEU A 277 -25.47 0.86 -19.39
CA LEU A 277 -24.20 1.01 -18.69
C LEU A 277 -24.38 1.63 -17.30
N GLN A 278 -25.18 2.69 -17.18
CA GLN A 278 -25.33 3.40 -15.90
C GLN A 278 -26.23 2.66 -14.89
N THR A 279 -27.10 1.77 -15.38
CA THR A 279 -28.07 1.03 -14.55
C THR A 279 -27.58 -0.34 -14.13
N ARG A 280 -26.60 -0.92 -14.85
CA ARG A 280 -26.00 -2.20 -14.49
C ARG A 280 -25.18 -2.08 -13.20
N ASP A 281 -25.22 -3.15 -12.41
CA ASP A 281 -24.44 -3.27 -11.17
C ASP A 281 -23.29 -4.26 -11.39
N PHE A 282 -22.11 -3.73 -11.68
CA PHE A 282 -20.88 -4.53 -11.79
C PHE A 282 -19.65 -3.66 -11.44
N GLU A 283 -18.54 -4.32 -11.14
CA GLU A 283 -17.23 -3.70 -10.98
C GLU A 283 -16.21 -4.45 -11.85
N LEU A 284 -15.52 -3.73 -12.72
CA LEU A 284 -14.44 -4.28 -13.53
C LEU A 284 -13.10 -4.07 -12.82
N LEU A 285 -12.55 -5.14 -12.25
CA LEU A 285 -11.21 -5.16 -11.68
C LEU A 285 -10.19 -5.38 -12.81
N VAL A 286 -9.24 -4.46 -12.94
CA VAL A 286 -8.15 -4.56 -13.92
C VAL A 286 -6.83 -4.71 -13.18
N THR A 287 -6.05 -5.72 -13.58
CA THR A 287 -4.79 -6.10 -12.94
C THR A 287 -3.69 -6.15 -13.98
N LEU A 288 -2.63 -5.38 -13.76
CA LEU A 288 -1.39 -5.49 -14.52
C LEU A 288 -0.38 -6.31 -13.72
N ASN A 289 0.02 -7.44 -14.26
CA ASN A 289 1.16 -8.23 -13.79
C ASN A 289 2.37 -7.87 -14.65
N ALA A 290 3.52 -7.58 -14.04
CA ALA A 290 4.75 -7.29 -14.76
C ALA A 290 5.98 -7.68 -13.95
N THR A 291 7.08 -8.00 -14.62
CA THR A 291 8.37 -8.31 -14.00
C THR A 291 9.28 -7.08 -14.08
N MET A 292 9.92 -6.69 -12.98
CA MET A 292 10.83 -5.54 -13.03
C MET A 292 12.21 -5.95 -13.56
N GLU A 293 12.74 -5.14 -14.46
CA GLU A 293 14.06 -5.34 -15.06
C GLU A 293 15.20 -5.41 -14.01
N SER A 294 15.20 -4.53 -13.02
CA SER A 294 16.34 -4.37 -12.09
C SER A 294 16.45 -5.45 -11.01
N THR A 295 15.38 -6.17 -10.71
CA THR A 295 15.34 -7.14 -9.59
C THR A 295 14.77 -8.50 -9.99
N ALA A 296 14.28 -8.63 -11.23
CA ALA A 296 13.53 -9.80 -11.71
C ALA A 296 12.31 -10.19 -10.85
N ALA A 297 11.90 -9.34 -9.89
CA ALA A 297 10.75 -9.60 -9.07
C ALA A 297 9.45 -9.21 -9.79
N THR A 298 8.42 -10.02 -9.59
CA THR A 298 7.08 -9.77 -10.14
C THR A 298 6.37 -8.69 -9.30
N CYS A 299 5.74 -7.76 -10.00
CA CYS A 299 4.92 -6.71 -9.42
C CYS A 299 3.51 -6.78 -10.00
N GLN A 300 2.53 -6.53 -9.13
CA GLN A 300 1.13 -6.50 -9.50
C GLN A 300 0.57 -5.13 -9.12
N SER A 301 -0.02 -4.44 -10.10
CA SER A 301 -0.77 -3.21 -9.88
C SER A 301 -2.23 -3.41 -10.30
N ARG A 302 -3.17 -2.84 -9.55
CA ARG A 302 -4.59 -3.10 -9.70
C ARG A 302 -5.38 -1.80 -9.63
N THR A 303 -6.47 -1.74 -10.37
CA THR A 303 -7.47 -0.68 -10.28
C THR A 303 -8.86 -1.25 -10.56
N SER A 304 -9.91 -0.52 -10.21
CA SER A 304 -11.28 -0.92 -10.51
C SER A 304 -11.99 0.16 -11.34
N TYR A 305 -12.94 -0.26 -12.15
CA TYR A 305 -13.88 0.62 -12.85
C TYR A 305 -15.30 0.22 -12.50
N VAL A 306 -16.02 1.14 -11.85
CA VAL A 306 -17.47 1.03 -11.71
C VAL A 306 -18.15 1.60 -12.96
N PRO A 307 -19.44 1.33 -13.22
CA PRO A 307 -20.06 1.66 -14.49
C PRO A 307 -20.12 3.18 -14.75
N GLN A 308 -20.19 4.00 -13.70
CA GLN A 308 -20.11 5.47 -13.80
C GLN A 308 -18.72 5.98 -14.23
N GLU A 309 -17.68 5.15 -14.14
CA GLU A 309 -16.31 5.47 -14.54
C GLU A 309 -15.98 4.94 -15.95
N ILE A 310 -16.96 4.37 -16.65
CA ILE A 310 -16.85 3.90 -18.03
C ILE A 310 -17.55 4.91 -18.93
N MET A 311 -16.81 5.50 -19.87
CA MET A 311 -17.30 6.57 -20.75
C MET A 311 -17.63 6.00 -22.13
N TRP A 312 -18.93 5.96 -22.46
CA TRP A 312 -19.39 5.46 -23.75
C TRP A 312 -19.28 6.50 -24.86
N GLY A 313 -18.78 6.11 -26.04
CA GLY A 313 -18.61 6.99 -27.19
C GLY A 313 -17.41 7.92 -27.06
N TYR A 314 -16.46 7.62 -26.19
CA TYR A 314 -15.23 8.39 -26.00
C TYR A 314 -14.01 7.59 -26.43
N GLU A 315 -12.98 8.30 -26.87
CA GLU A 315 -11.65 7.77 -27.10
C GLU A 315 -10.63 8.62 -26.35
N PHE A 316 -9.47 8.04 -26.01
CA PHE A 316 -8.44 8.80 -25.33
C PHE A 316 -7.70 9.76 -26.27
N LYS A 317 -7.33 10.94 -25.79
CA LYS A 317 -6.46 11.84 -26.55
C LYS A 317 -5.04 11.26 -26.69
N PRO A 318 -4.35 11.50 -27.82
CA PRO A 318 -2.93 11.16 -27.95
C PRO A 318 -2.10 11.81 -26.83
N VAL A 319 -1.13 11.06 -26.33
CA VAL A 319 -0.24 11.48 -25.23
C VAL A 319 1.21 11.64 -25.68
N LEU A 320 1.57 11.11 -26.85
CA LEU A 320 2.89 11.20 -27.41
C LEU A 320 2.95 12.34 -28.42
N PHE A 321 3.89 13.26 -28.19
CA PHE A 321 4.11 14.40 -29.05
C PHE A 321 5.59 14.47 -29.44
N THR A 322 5.86 14.93 -30.65
CA THR A 322 7.22 15.16 -31.14
C THR A 322 7.59 16.62 -30.91
N THR A 323 8.69 16.86 -30.19
CA THR A 323 9.22 18.21 -30.02
C THR A 323 9.86 18.72 -31.32
N PRO A 324 9.98 20.05 -31.52
CA PRO A 324 10.67 20.60 -32.69
C PRO A 324 12.12 20.15 -32.86
N ARG A 325 12.74 19.62 -31.80
CA ARG A 325 14.10 19.06 -31.78
C ARG A 325 14.15 17.54 -32.05
N GLY A 326 13.04 16.93 -32.51
CA GLY A 326 12.97 15.51 -32.86
C GLY A 326 12.87 14.52 -31.68
N ARG A 327 12.70 15.00 -30.44
CA ARG A 327 12.52 14.11 -29.27
C ARG A 327 11.05 13.82 -29.02
N TYR A 328 10.70 12.56 -28.75
CA TYR A 328 9.38 12.16 -28.26
C TYR A 328 9.20 12.56 -26.79
N VAL A 329 8.06 13.19 -26.49
CA VAL A 329 7.67 13.60 -25.14
C VAL A 329 6.26 13.08 -24.88
N ALA A 330 6.12 12.32 -23.79
CA ALA A 330 4.82 11.90 -23.28
C ALA A 330 4.28 12.97 -22.32
N ASP A 331 3.22 13.67 -22.71
CA ASP A 331 2.59 14.68 -21.84
C ASP A 331 1.45 14.05 -21.02
N PHE A 332 1.72 13.87 -19.73
CA PHE A 332 0.77 13.27 -18.79
C PHE A 332 -0.45 14.17 -18.48
N ASN A 333 -0.43 15.45 -18.86
CA ASN A 333 -1.62 16.30 -18.79
C ASN A 333 -2.74 15.83 -19.73
N PHE A 334 -2.40 15.07 -20.77
CA PHE A 334 -3.35 14.46 -21.70
C PHE A 334 -3.66 13.00 -21.38
N PHE A 335 -3.05 12.44 -20.34
CA PHE A 335 -3.19 11.02 -20.01
C PHE A 335 -4.65 10.61 -19.76
N ASP A 336 -5.34 11.38 -18.93
CA ASP A 336 -6.74 11.16 -18.56
C ASP A 336 -7.72 11.93 -19.48
N LYS A 337 -7.23 12.72 -20.44
CA LYS A 337 -8.10 13.51 -21.32
C LYS A 337 -8.70 12.64 -22.42
N MET A 338 -10.00 12.83 -22.63
CA MET A 338 -10.79 12.10 -23.62
C MET A 338 -11.32 13.05 -24.69
N LYS A 339 -11.65 12.52 -25.85
CA LYS A 339 -12.41 13.21 -26.91
C LYS A 339 -13.58 12.31 -27.35
N PRO A 340 -14.68 12.88 -27.85
CA PRO A 340 -15.74 12.08 -28.46
C PRO A 340 -15.19 11.26 -29.63
N CYS A 341 -15.68 10.04 -29.78
CA CYS A 341 -15.37 9.13 -30.88
C CYS A 341 -15.92 9.75 -32.19
N ASN A 342 -15.14 9.68 -33.28
CA ASN A 342 -15.54 10.25 -34.59
C ASN A 342 -16.69 9.48 -35.28
N ASP A 343 -17.14 8.36 -34.71
CA ASP A 343 -18.25 7.57 -35.28
C ASP A 343 -19.59 8.25 -34.98
N SER A 344 -20.20 8.81 -36.03
CA SER A 344 -21.47 9.55 -35.95
C SER A 344 -22.62 8.70 -35.43
N THR A 345 -22.57 7.38 -35.58
CA THR A 345 -23.65 6.46 -35.16
C THR A 345 -23.73 6.27 -33.64
N LEU A 346 -22.59 6.35 -32.93
CA LEU A 346 -22.54 6.29 -31.47
C LEU A 346 -22.84 7.66 -30.84
N LEU A 347 -22.49 8.74 -31.55
CA LEU A 347 -22.66 10.11 -31.09
C LEU A 347 -24.08 10.65 -31.35
N SER A 348 -24.72 10.30 -32.47
CA SER A 348 -26.09 10.73 -32.80
C SER A 348 -27.09 10.22 -31.77
N ASN A 349 -27.04 8.93 -31.45
CA ASN A 349 -27.94 8.30 -30.48
C ASN A 349 -27.78 8.88 -29.07
N HIS A 350 -26.59 9.37 -28.72
CA HIS A 350 -26.34 9.98 -27.41
C HIS A 350 -26.69 11.47 -27.38
N THR A 351 -26.48 12.20 -28.48
CA THR A 351 -26.69 13.67 -28.54
C THR A 351 -28.16 14.01 -28.72
N GLU A 352 -28.89 13.30 -29.59
CA GLU A 352 -30.34 13.45 -29.73
C GLU A 352 -31.06 13.12 -28.42
N LYS A 353 -30.56 12.13 -27.67
CA LYS A 353 -31.16 11.71 -26.41
C LYS A 353 -30.87 12.65 -25.24
N LEU A 354 -29.66 13.23 -25.15
CA LEU A 354 -29.38 14.30 -24.18
C LEU A 354 -30.26 15.53 -24.43
N GLN A 355 -30.52 15.86 -25.70
CA GLN A 355 -31.41 16.97 -26.05
C GLN A 355 -32.86 16.68 -25.64
N LEU A 356 -33.34 15.45 -25.86
CA LEU A 356 -34.67 15.00 -25.41
C LEU A 356 -34.81 14.97 -23.87
N GLU A 357 -33.78 14.54 -23.13
CA GLU A 357 -33.78 14.57 -21.67
C GLU A 357 -33.75 16.00 -21.09
N GLU A 358 -33.08 16.94 -21.77
CA GLU A 358 -33.10 18.36 -21.43
C GLU A 358 -34.42 19.07 -21.79
N GLU A 359 -35.13 18.59 -22.82
CA GLU A 359 -36.49 19.04 -23.14
C GLU A 359 -37.52 18.52 -22.12
N TYR A 360 -37.48 17.23 -21.79
CA TYR A 360 -38.39 16.64 -20.80
C TYR A 360 -38.20 17.19 -19.37
N ARG A 361 -36.99 17.68 -19.04
CA ARG A 361 -36.71 18.31 -17.74
C ARG A 361 -37.10 19.80 -17.69
N ARG A 362 -37.47 20.39 -18.84
CA ARG A 362 -37.94 21.78 -18.97
C ARG A 362 -39.46 21.89 -19.01
N GLU A 363 -40.17 20.81 -19.33
CA GLU A 363 -41.60 20.61 -19.05
C GLU A 363 -41.84 20.21 -17.59
#